data_AF-A0A7V5VL80-F1
#
_entry.id   AF-A0A7V5VL80-F1
#
_cell.length_a   1.000
_cell.length_b   1.000
_cell.length_c   1.000
_cell.angle_alpha   90.00
_cell.angle_beta   90.00
_cell.angle_gamma   90.00
#
_symmetry.space_group_name_H-M   'P 1'
#
loop_
_entity.id
_entity.type
_entity.pdbx_description
1 polymer ?
#
loop_
_entity_poly.entity_id
_entity_poly.type
_entity_poly.pdbx_seq_one_letter_code
_entity_poly.pdbx_strand_id
1 'polypeptide(L)' 'MPVIIRARYDGRVFVPEEPVNLPTGEAGILLFTPESADRDAQDRELALRRLMSTGSDAPPIPAEALRRESLYED' A
#
# COMPACT_ATOMS: atom_id res chain seq x y z
N MET A 1 17.02 20.46 20.50
CA MET A 1 15.92 20.33 19.51
C MET A 1 16.47 19.62 18.29
N PRO A 2 15.84 18.55 17.78
CA PRO A 2 16.30 17.89 16.56
C PRO A 2 16.10 18.80 15.35
N VAL A 3 17.10 18.85 14.46
CA VAL A 3 17.02 19.59 13.20
C VAL A 3 16.49 18.66 12.13
N ILE A 4 15.34 19.00 11.54
CA ILE A 4 14.76 18.24 10.43
C ILE A 4 15.19 18.92 9.14
N ILE A 5 15.89 18.18 8.28
CA ILE A 5 16.34 18.65 6.96
C ILE A 5 15.65 17.86 5.86
N ARG A 6 15.35 18.52 4.74
CA ARG A 6 14.89 17.84 3.53
C ARG A 6 16.10 17.37 2.74
N ALA A 7 16.10 16.09 2.39
CA ALA A 7 17.16 15.49 1.59
C ALA A 7 16.55 14.48 0.60
N ARG A 8 17.16 14.41 -0.59
CA ARG A 8 16.82 13.45 -1.64
C ARG A 8 17.83 12.31 -1.62
N TYR A 9 17.34 11.07 -1.75
CA TYR A 9 18.19 9.90 -1.92
C TYR A 9 18.59 9.74 -3.40
N ASP A 10 19.89 9.65 -3.68
CA ASP A 10 20.42 9.49 -5.04
C ASP A 10 20.72 8.03 -5.43
N GLY A 11 20.39 7.07 -4.55
CA GLY A 11 20.74 5.66 -4.72
C GLY A 11 21.94 5.21 -3.89
N ARG A 12 22.68 6.14 -3.28
CA ARG A 12 23.81 5.84 -2.38
C ARG A 12 23.86 6.74 -1.15
N VAL A 13 23.55 8.03 -1.29
CA VAL A 13 23.62 9.02 -0.21
C VAL A 13 22.38 9.92 -0.18
N PHE A 14 22.10 10.49 1.00
CA PHE A 14 21.10 11.54 1.16
C PHE A 14 21.74 12.89 0.90
N VAL A 15 21.28 13.58 -0.16
CA VAL A 15 21.74 14.91 -0.54
C VAL A 15 20.72 15.95 -0.05
N PRO A 16 21.10 16.88 0.85
CA PRO A 16 20.21 17.95 1.28
C PRO A 16 19.71 18.81 0.12
N GLU A 17 18.45 19.25 0.16
CA GLU A 17 17.90 20.18 -0.83
C GLU A 17 18.43 21.61 -0.64
N GLU A 18 18.75 21.96 0.61
CA GLU A 18 19.34 23.24 0.99
C GLU A 18 20.71 22.99 1.64
N PRO A 19 21.70 23.90 1.46
CA PRO A 19 22.99 23.77 2.12
C PRO A 19 22.85 23.79 3.65
N VAL A 20 23.32 22.73 4.31
CA VAL A 20 23.29 22.61 5.77
C VAL A 20 24.70 22.60 6.31
N ASN A 21 24.98 23.44 7.31
CA ASN A 21 26.24 23.43 8.03
C ASN A 21 26.10 22.58 9.29
N LEU A 22 26.56 21.32 9.22
CA LEU A 22 26.53 20.38 10.33
C LEU A 22 27.96 20.03 10.77
N PRO A 23 28.22 19.86 12.08
CA PRO A 23 29.50 19.40 12.57
C PRO A 23 29.81 17.99 12.01
N THR A 24 31.08 17.74 11.72
CA THR A 24 31.52 16.46 11.17
C THR A 24 31.55 15.41 12.28
N GLY A 25 30.71 14.37 12.15
CA GLY A 25 30.57 13.29 13.14
C GLY A 25 29.52 13.57 14.22
N GLU A 26 29.01 12.50 14.84
CA GLU A 26 28.04 12.50 15.96
C GLU A 26 26.59 12.96 15.67
N ALA A 27 26.06 12.79 14.46
CA ALA A 27 24.63 12.95 14.21
C ALA A 27 24.00 11.64 13.74
N GLY A 28 23.26 10.95 14.62
CA GLY A 28 22.37 9.86 14.23
C GLY A 28 21.29 10.41 13.29
N ILE A 29 21.24 9.92 12.06
CA ILE A 29 20.26 10.37 11.07
C ILE A 29 18.92 9.69 11.40
N LEU A 30 17.94 10.47 11.84
CA LEU A 30 16.55 10.02 11.94
C LEU A 30 15.87 10.26 10.59
N LEU A 31 15.63 9.17 9.85
CA LEU A 31 14.92 9.23 8.58
C LEU A 31 13.41 9.26 8.82
N PHE A 32 12.73 10.28 8.30
CA PHE A 32 11.28 10.35 8.28
C PHE A 32 10.81 10.05 6.86
N THR A 33 10.45 8.78 6.61
CA THR A 33 9.76 8.41 5.38
C THR A 33 8.28 8.77 5.50
N PRO A 34 7.68 9.48 4.53
CA PRO A 34 6.25 9.73 4.56
C PRO A 34 5.49 8.40 4.53
N GLU A 35 4.57 8.22 5.48
CA GLU A 35 3.69 7.05 5.70
C GLU A 35 2.83 6.65 4.48
N SER A 36 2.87 7.42 3.38
CA SER A 36 2.02 7.21 2.22
C SER A 36 2.24 5.87 1.52
N ALA A 37 3.41 5.22 1.69
CA ALA A 37 3.66 3.89 1.14
C ALA A 37 2.93 2.78 1.91
N ASP A 38 2.69 2.94 3.22
CA ASP A 38 2.09 1.91 4.08
C ASP A 38 0.55 1.94 4.08
N ARG A 39 -0.06 3.12 3.87
CA ARG A 39 -1.53 3.22 3.76
C ARG A 39 -2.07 2.36 2.61
N ASP A 40 -1.43 2.41 1.45
CA ASP A 40 -1.81 1.62 0.28
C ASP A 40 -1.73 0.10 0.55
N ALA A 41 -0.74 -0.33 1.33
CA ALA A 41 -0.57 -1.75 1.67
C ALA A 41 -1.66 -2.23 2.65
N GLN A 42 -1.95 -1.43 3.67
CA GLN A 42 -3.01 -1.73 4.65
C GLN A 42 -4.41 -1.73 4.01
N ASP A 43 -4.68 -0.78 3.11
CA ASP A 43 -5.96 -0.71 2.40
C ASP A 43 -6.16 -1.91 1.46
N ARG A 44 -5.09 -2.35 0.78
CA ARG A 44 -5.12 -3.58 -0.05
C ARG A 44 -5.34 -4.83 0.79
N GLU A 45 -4.69 -4.94 1.94
CA GLU A 45 -4.88 -6.08 2.84
C GLU A 45 -6.31 -6.13 3.42
N LEU A 46 -6.87 -4.97 3.81
CA LEU A 46 -8.25 -4.87 4.26
C LEU A 46 -9.24 -5.24 3.15
N ALA A 47 -9.02 -4.79 1.92
CA ALA A 47 -9.85 -5.15 0.76
C ALA A 47 -9.82 -6.65 0.49
N LEU A 48 -8.64 -7.29 0.56
CA LEU A 48 -8.48 -8.74 0.39
C LEU A 48 -9.22 -9.52 1.49
N ARG A 49 -9.04 -9.12 2.76
CA ARG A 49 -9.73 -9.75 3.90
C ARG A 49 -11.25 -9.63 3.77
N ARG A 50 -11.77 -8.48 3.33
CA ARG A 50 -13.20 -8.31 3.04
C ARG A 50 -13.66 -9.27 1.97
N LEU A 51 -12.97 -9.33 0.82
CA LEU A 51 -13.33 -10.20 -0.30
C LEU A 51 -13.34 -11.69 0.10
N MET A 52 -12.36 -12.12 0.91
CA MET A 52 -12.32 -13.48 1.45
C MET A 52 -13.42 -13.75 2.47
N SER A 53 -13.74 -12.78 3.33
CA SER A 53 -14.85 -12.92 4.29
C SER A 53 -16.23 -12.91 3.64
N THR A 54 -16.36 -12.28 2.47
CA THR A 54 -17.57 -12.28 1.66
C THR A 54 -17.53 -13.33 0.55
N GLY A 55 -16.56 -14.25 0.61
CA GLY A 55 -16.39 -15.34 -0.34
C GLY A 55 -17.58 -16.30 -0.30
N SER A 56 -18.63 -15.93 -1.02
CA SER A 56 -19.68 -16.78 -1.57
C SER A 56 -20.32 -17.79 -0.60
N ASP A 57 -21.08 -17.28 0.38
CA ASP A 57 -22.30 -17.96 0.88
C ASP A 57 -23.43 -17.93 -0.18
N ALA A 58 -23.07 -17.79 -1.46
CA ALA A 58 -24.02 -17.84 -2.55
C ALA A 58 -24.48 -19.29 -2.69
N PRO A 59 -25.80 -19.55 -2.72
CA PRO A 59 -26.31 -20.87 -3.04
C PRO A 59 -25.66 -21.35 -4.35
N PRO A 60 -25.24 -22.61 -4.44
CA PRO A 60 -24.71 -23.14 -5.68
C PRO A 60 -25.75 -22.95 -6.78
N ILE A 61 -25.36 -22.26 -7.86
CA ILE A 61 -26.22 -22.13 -9.03
C ILE A 61 -26.41 -23.55 -9.59
N PRO A 62 -27.65 -24.06 -9.73
CA PRO A 62 -27.90 -25.37 -10.31
C PRO A 62 -27.27 -25.46 -11.69
N ALA A 63 -26.68 -26.60 -12.01
CA ALA A 63 -25.98 -26.81 -13.29
C ALA A 63 -26.91 -26.60 -14.49
N GLU A 64 -28.21 -26.82 -14.29
CA GLU A 64 -29.29 -26.59 -15.25
C GLU A 64 -29.45 -25.10 -15.55
N ALA A 65 -29.40 -24.23 -14.53
CA ALA A 65 -29.51 -22.78 -14.69
C ALA A 65 -28.28 -22.14 -15.38
N LEU A 66 -27.17 -22.86 -15.48
CA LEU A 66 -25.97 -22.47 -16.23
C LEU A 66 -26.06 -22.83 -17.72
N ARG A 67 -27.07 -23.61 -18.14
CA ARG A 67 -27.24 -23.97 -19.56
C ARG A 67 -27.86 -22.82 -20.32
N ARG A 68 -27.25 -22.49 -21.46
CA ARG A 68 -27.78 -21.50 -22.42
C ARG A 68 -29.19 -21.83 -22.90
N GLU A 69 -29.56 -23.10 -22.83
CA GLU A 69 -30.86 -23.66 -23.21
C GLU A 69 -31.99 -23.14 -22.30
N SER A 70 -31.70 -22.96 -21.02
CA SER A 70 -32.63 -22.46 -20.00
C SER A 70 -32.84 -20.94 -20.05
N LEU A 71 -32.11 -20.23 -20.93
CA LEU A 71 -32.24 -18.78 -21.10
C LEU A 71 -33.45 -18.38 -21.97
N TYR A 72 -34.06 -19.36 -22.64
CA TYR A 72 -35.15 -19.18 -23.61
C TYR A 72 -36.40 -19.99 -23.24
N GLU A 73 -36.42 -20.66 -22.08
CA GLU A 73 -37.62 -21.25 -21.51
C GLU A 73 -38.34 -20.18 -20.67
N ASP A 74 -39.03 -19.27 -21.35
CA ASP A 74 -40.18 -18.48 -20.87
C ASP A 74 -40.89 -17.84 -22.08
#